data_AF-A0A6H1WRA0-F1
#
_entry.id   AF-A0A6H1WRA0-F1
#
_cell.length_a   1.000
_cell.length_b   1.000
_cell.length_c   1.000
_cell.angle_alpha   90.00
_cell.angle_beta   90.00
_cell.angle_gamma   90.00
#
_symmetry.space_group_name_H-M   'P 1'
#
loop_
_entity.id
_entity.type
_entity.pdbx_description
1 polymer ?
#
loop_
_entity_poly.entity_id
_entity_poly.type
_entity_poly.pdbx_seq_one_letter_code
_entity_poly.pdbx_strand_id
1 'polypeptide(L)'
;MKMRLGLLAVGLLALVFSCAPQKTPGPQVGKKPAVAHPELSPQEKLIACSDCHRTETPEIYREWYQSRHGIAMVKCFQCHGTFETFHQPTRETCRTCHAKAYDNCPKDKVCWECHTPHAFKRHQ
;
A
#
# COMPACT_ATOMS: atom_id res chain seq x y z
N MET A 1 1.43 76.60 7.25
CA MET A 1 2.47 76.68 6.19
C MET A 1 3.81 76.26 6.76
N LYS A 2 4.38 75.16 6.25
CA LYS A 2 5.81 74.86 6.03
C LYS A 2 6.05 73.35 6.11
N MET A 3 5.84 72.73 4.96
CA MET A 3 6.26 71.39 4.56
C MET A 3 7.79 71.33 4.57
N ARG A 4 8.38 70.26 5.12
CA ARG A 4 9.78 69.91 4.88
C ARG A 4 9.86 68.46 4.44
N LEU A 5 10.15 68.32 3.15
CA LEU A 5 10.38 67.11 2.38
C LEU A 5 11.90 66.88 2.28
N GLY A 6 12.34 65.62 2.32
CA GLY A 6 13.69 65.15 2.00
C GLY A 6 14.57 64.94 3.24
N LEU A 7 15.35 63.86 3.37
CA LEU A 7 16.10 63.12 2.37
C LEU A 7 16.26 61.64 2.81
N LEU A 8 16.35 60.75 1.80
CA LEU A 8 16.79 59.37 1.90
C LEU A 8 18.19 59.23 2.53
N ALA A 9 18.41 58.17 3.31
CA ALA A 9 19.40 57.10 3.05
C ALA A 9 19.93 56.44 4.34
N VAL A 10 20.33 55.18 4.19
CA VAL A 10 21.20 54.38 5.08
C VAL A 10 20.50 53.82 6.33
N GLY A 11 20.47 52.52 6.61
CA GLY A 11 21.22 51.40 6.05
C GLY A 11 20.47 50.09 6.27
N LEU A 12 20.57 49.25 5.24
CA LEU A 12 20.11 47.87 5.19
C LEU A 12 20.93 47.07 6.22
N LEU A 13 20.42 46.90 7.44
CA LEU A 13 21.05 46.04 8.44
C LEU A 13 20.80 44.59 8.04
N ALA A 14 21.85 43.95 7.56
CA ALA A 14 21.88 42.58 7.09
C ALA A 14 21.41 41.59 8.18
N LEU A 15 20.15 41.16 8.07
CA LEU A 15 19.65 39.93 8.69
C LEU A 15 20.16 38.75 7.87
N VAL A 16 21.40 38.33 8.14
CA VAL A 16 21.90 37.01 7.76
C VAL A 16 21.16 35.97 8.60
N PHE A 17 19.96 35.61 8.16
CA PHE A 17 19.21 34.47 8.66
C PHE A 17 19.94 33.20 8.21
N SER A 18 20.65 32.59 9.15
CA SER A 18 21.32 31.32 8.97
C SER A 18 20.26 30.22 8.74
N CYS A 19 20.06 29.82 7.49
CA CYS A 19 19.25 28.65 7.14
C CYS A 19 20.01 27.36 7.49
N ALA A 20 19.99 26.98 8.77
CA ALA A 20 20.30 25.60 9.15
C ALA A 20 19.11 24.71 8.74
N PRO A 21 19.32 23.61 7.98
CA PRO A 21 18.25 22.68 7.67
C PRO A 21 17.81 21.97 8.96
N GLN A 22 16.65 22.37 9.49
CA GLN A 22 15.99 21.61 10.55
C GLN A 22 15.53 20.29 9.95
N LYS A 23 16.22 19.18 10.30
CA LYS A 23 15.68 17.84 10.14
C LYS A 23 14.46 17.75 11.05
N THR A 24 13.28 18.08 10.52
CA THR A 24 12.01 17.70 11.13
C THR A 24 12.01 16.18 11.23
N PRO A 25 11.85 15.58 12.42
CA PRO A 25 11.56 14.17 12.52
C PRO A 25 10.28 13.94 11.70
N GLY A 26 10.40 13.16 10.62
CA GLY A 26 9.23 12.73 9.87
C GLY A 26 8.26 12.02 10.82
N PRO A 27 6.96 11.97 10.50
CA PRO A 27 5.99 11.22 11.29
C PRO A 27 6.55 9.82 11.55
N GLN A 28 6.85 9.54 12.80
CA GLN A 28 7.24 8.20 13.22
C GLN A 28 5.98 7.36 13.05
N VAL A 29 5.87 6.66 11.92
CA VAL A 29 4.87 5.61 11.72
C VAL A 29 5.21 4.55 12.75
N GLY A 30 4.63 4.70 13.94
CA GLY A 30 4.62 3.63 14.92
C GLY A 30 4.09 2.40 14.21
N LYS A 31 4.85 1.29 14.28
CA LYS A 31 4.32 -0.01 13.88
C LYS A 31 3.03 -0.21 14.68
N LYS A 32 1.88 0.02 14.05
CA LYS A 32 0.62 -0.52 14.56
C LYS A 32 0.88 -2.02 14.80
N PRO A 33 0.48 -2.59 15.95
CA PRO A 33 0.48 -4.02 16.11
C PRO A 33 -0.19 -4.61 14.88
N ALA A 34 0.38 -5.67 14.33
CA ALA A 34 -0.30 -6.38 13.28
C ALA A 34 -1.67 -6.80 13.86
N VAL A 35 -2.73 -6.32 13.22
CA VAL A 35 -4.09 -6.60 13.66
C VAL A 35 -4.44 -7.93 13.00
N ALA A 36 -4.51 -8.97 13.83
CA ALA A 36 -4.98 -10.28 13.41
C ALA A 36 -6.37 -10.12 12.80
N HIS A 37 -6.72 -10.97 11.83
CA HIS A 37 -8.06 -10.95 11.26
C HIS A 37 -9.10 -11.08 12.39
N PRO A 38 -10.16 -10.25 12.45
CA PRO A 38 -11.17 -10.36 13.49
C PRO A 38 -11.78 -11.76 13.52
N GLU A 39 -12.17 -12.20 14.71
CA GLU A 39 -12.96 -13.42 14.87
C GLU A 39 -14.28 -13.29 14.12
N LEU A 40 -14.59 -14.28 13.29
CA LEU A 40 -15.79 -14.34 12.46
C LEU A 40 -16.68 -15.51 12.89
N SER A 41 -17.99 -15.30 12.88
CA SER A 41 -18.97 -16.38 12.98
C SER A 41 -18.83 -17.36 11.79
N PRO A 42 -19.33 -18.60 11.91
CA PRO A 42 -19.34 -19.55 10.81
C PRO A 42 -19.99 -19.01 9.54
N GLN A 43 -21.03 -18.19 9.67
CA GLN A 43 -21.72 -17.58 8.53
C GLN A 43 -20.87 -16.51 7.85
N GLU A 44 -20.19 -15.66 8.62
CA GLU A 44 -19.34 -14.59 8.07
C GLU A 44 -18.14 -15.16 7.30
N LYS A 45 -17.61 -16.31 7.71
CA LYS A 45 -16.55 -17.02 6.98
C LYS A 45 -16.97 -17.49 5.58
N LEU A 46 -18.26 -17.56 5.29
CA LEU A 46 -18.80 -17.95 3.97
C LEU A 46 -19.02 -16.76 3.03
N ILE A 47 -18.93 -15.52 3.53
CA ILE A 47 -19.04 -14.31 2.72
C ILE A 47 -17.78 -14.18 1.84
N ALA A 48 -17.94 -13.67 0.61
CA ALA A 48 -16.79 -13.44 -0.26
C ALA A 48 -15.83 -12.44 0.42
N CYS A 49 -14.53 -12.77 0.45
CA CYS A 49 -13.53 -11.91 1.08
C CYS A 49 -13.60 -10.46 0.58
N SER A 50 -13.90 -10.29 -0.71
CA SER A 50 -14.05 -8.99 -1.36
C SER A 50 -15.16 -8.11 -0.78
N ASP A 51 -16.20 -8.70 -0.19
CA ASP A 51 -17.37 -7.96 0.28
C ASP A 51 -17.04 -7.24 1.59
N CYS A 52 -16.34 -7.92 2.50
CA CYS A 52 -15.80 -7.33 3.72
C CYS A 52 -14.58 -6.43 3.41
N HIS A 53 -13.63 -6.91 2.60
CA HIS A 53 -12.40 -6.15 2.33
C HIS A 53 -12.61 -4.90 1.47
N ARG A 54 -13.76 -4.75 0.81
CA ARG A 54 -14.15 -3.47 0.18
C ARG A 54 -14.26 -2.34 1.21
N THR A 55 -14.68 -2.64 2.44
CA THR A 55 -14.82 -1.65 3.52
C THR A 55 -13.64 -1.67 4.48
N GLU A 56 -13.16 -2.85 4.87
CA GLU A 56 -12.10 -2.99 5.89
C GLU A 56 -10.70 -2.66 5.37
N THR A 57 -10.43 -2.95 4.09
CA THR A 57 -9.15 -2.65 3.43
C THR A 57 -9.39 -2.15 1.99
N PRO A 58 -10.03 -0.98 1.85
CA PRO A 58 -10.50 -0.48 0.56
C PRO A 58 -9.37 -0.29 -0.45
N GLU A 59 -8.14 -0.05 0.01
CA GLU A 59 -6.98 0.06 -0.87
C GLU A 59 -6.59 -1.27 -1.52
N ILE A 60 -6.59 -2.37 -0.74
CA ILE A 60 -6.28 -3.71 -1.25
C ILE A 60 -7.39 -4.18 -2.17
N TYR A 61 -8.65 -3.96 -1.77
CA TYR A 61 -9.80 -4.26 -2.59
C TYR A 61 -9.71 -3.54 -3.94
N ARG A 62 -9.40 -2.23 -3.94
CA ARG A 62 -9.32 -1.43 -5.16
C ARG A 62 -8.18 -1.91 -6.08
N GLU A 63 -7.01 -2.22 -5.54
CA GLU A 63 -5.90 -2.76 -6.31
C GLU A 63 -6.27 -4.09 -6.96
N TRP A 64 -6.85 -5.03 -6.21
CA TRP A 64 -7.36 -6.28 -6.78
C TRP A 64 -8.44 -6.03 -7.83
N TYR A 65 -9.45 -5.21 -7.53
CA TYR A 65 -10.59 -4.93 -8.40
C TYR A 65 -10.15 -4.30 -9.73
N GLN A 66 -9.14 -3.43 -9.72
CA GLN A 66 -8.57 -2.79 -10.90
C GLN A 66 -7.54 -3.68 -11.63
N SER A 67 -7.06 -4.75 -11.00
CA SER A 67 -6.14 -5.69 -11.63
C SER A 67 -6.84 -6.54 -12.70
N ARG A 68 -6.04 -7.18 -13.57
CA ARG A 68 -6.55 -8.17 -14.52
C ARG A 68 -7.26 -9.34 -13.82
N HIS A 69 -6.85 -9.69 -12.60
CA HIS A 69 -7.49 -10.75 -11.83
C HIS A 69 -8.86 -10.34 -11.30
N GLY A 70 -9.02 -9.09 -10.84
CA GLY A 70 -10.32 -8.55 -10.44
C GLY A 70 -11.29 -8.45 -11.61
N ILE A 71 -10.82 -7.94 -12.76
CA ILE A 71 -11.61 -7.88 -14.01
C ILE A 71 -12.03 -9.27 -14.47
N ALA A 72 -11.14 -10.27 -14.36
CA ALA A 72 -11.43 -11.66 -14.68
C ALA A 72 -12.15 -12.43 -13.55
N MET A 73 -12.56 -11.75 -12.48
CA MET A 73 -13.30 -12.31 -11.35
C MET A 73 -12.59 -13.47 -10.62
N VAL A 74 -11.26 -13.50 -10.67
CA VAL A 74 -10.45 -14.41 -9.84
C VAL A 74 -10.58 -13.96 -8.39
N LYS A 75 -11.26 -14.76 -7.58
CA LYS A 75 -11.54 -14.47 -6.17
C LYS A 75 -10.29 -14.66 -5.33
N CYS A 76 -10.26 -13.94 -4.21
CA CYS A 76 -9.13 -13.92 -3.27
C CYS A 76 -8.69 -15.34 -2.86
N PHE A 77 -9.65 -16.22 -2.59
CA PHE A 77 -9.37 -17.58 -2.12
C PHE A 77 -8.70 -18.49 -3.16
N GLN A 78 -8.75 -18.16 -4.46
CA GLN A 78 -8.01 -18.91 -5.48
C GLN A 78 -6.50 -18.80 -5.30
N CYS A 79 -6.04 -17.70 -4.71
CA CYS A 79 -4.62 -17.48 -4.43
C CYS A 79 -4.28 -17.67 -2.95
N HIS A 80 -5.18 -17.23 -2.07
CA HIS A 80 -4.93 -17.15 -0.64
C HIS A 80 -5.55 -18.29 0.18
N GLY A 81 -6.38 -19.15 -0.41
CA GLY A 81 -7.15 -20.13 0.37
C GLY A 81 -8.39 -19.53 1.03
N THR A 82 -9.16 -20.37 1.71
CA THR A 82 -10.34 -19.94 2.46
C THR A 82 -9.93 -19.33 3.80
N PHE A 83 -10.90 -18.94 4.63
CA PHE A 83 -10.60 -18.45 5.99
C PHE A 83 -9.72 -19.43 6.80
N GLU A 84 -10.03 -20.74 6.71
CA GLU A 84 -9.33 -21.78 7.48
C GLU A 84 -8.00 -22.20 6.85
N THR A 85 -7.81 -21.95 5.56
CA THR A 85 -6.59 -22.32 4.82
C THR A 85 -5.81 -21.10 4.37
N PHE A 86 -6.01 -19.94 5.00
CA PHE A 86 -5.43 -18.70 4.53
C PHE A 86 -3.89 -18.77 4.49
N HIS A 87 -3.30 -18.43 3.36
CA HIS A 87 -1.86 -18.49 3.16
C HIS A 87 -1.36 -17.40 2.20
N GLN A 88 -0.04 -17.19 2.22
CA GLN A 88 0.64 -16.45 1.17
C GLN A 88 0.71 -17.33 -0.09
N PRO A 89 0.38 -16.82 -1.30
CA PRO A 89 0.50 -17.61 -2.53
C PRO A 89 1.94 -18.05 -2.78
N THR A 90 2.13 -19.21 -3.40
CA THR A 90 3.44 -19.68 -3.88
C THR A 90 3.50 -19.57 -5.41
N ARG A 91 4.64 -19.94 -6.01
CA ARG A 91 4.77 -19.99 -7.48
C ARG A 91 3.83 -21.04 -8.08
N GLU A 92 3.62 -22.13 -7.35
CA GLU A 92 2.73 -23.23 -7.73
C GLU A 92 1.28 -22.76 -7.78
N THR A 93 0.88 -21.87 -6.85
CA THR A 93 -0.44 -21.22 -6.90
C THR A 93 -0.66 -20.51 -8.24
N CYS A 94 0.35 -19.81 -8.75
CA CYS A 94 0.27 -19.13 -10.04
C CYS A 94 0.31 -20.10 -11.23
N ARG A 95 1.06 -21.22 -11.11
CA ARG A 95 1.25 -22.22 -12.17
C ARG A 95 -0.08 -22.82 -12.65
N THR A 96 -1.05 -22.99 -11.75
CA THR A 96 -2.38 -23.55 -12.07
C THR A 96 -3.04 -22.89 -13.27
N CYS A 97 -2.86 -21.57 -13.44
CA CYS A 97 -3.40 -20.82 -14.58
C CYS A 97 -2.29 -20.29 -15.52
N HIS A 98 -1.08 -20.06 -15.01
CA HIS A 98 0.01 -19.41 -15.74
C HIS A 98 1.20 -20.35 -16.01
N ALA A 99 0.94 -21.57 -16.48
CA ALA A 99 1.98 -22.58 -16.74
C ALA A 99 3.14 -22.05 -17.61
N LYS A 100 2.84 -21.37 -18.73
CA LYS A 100 3.87 -20.79 -19.61
C LYS A 100 4.74 -19.75 -18.91
N ALA A 101 4.14 -18.88 -18.09
CA ALA A 101 4.90 -17.88 -17.34
C ALA A 101 5.74 -18.52 -16.23
N TYR A 102 5.23 -19.57 -15.58
CA TYR A 102 5.96 -20.34 -14.60
C TYR A 102 7.22 -20.98 -15.19
N ASP A 103 7.12 -21.57 -16.38
CA ASP A 103 8.25 -22.23 -17.04
C ASP A 103 9.35 -21.23 -17.40
N ASN A 104 8.95 -20.03 -17.85
CA ASN A 104 9.86 -18.95 -18.24
C ASN A 104 10.38 -18.10 -17.07
N CYS A 105 9.81 -18.23 -15.87
CA CYS A 105 10.24 -17.47 -14.70
C CYS A 105 11.56 -18.03 -14.14
N PRO A 106 12.57 -17.18 -13.85
CA PRO A 106 13.79 -17.60 -13.15
C PRO A 106 13.48 -18.42 -11.90
N LYS A 107 14.25 -19.48 -11.66
CA LYS A 107 13.89 -20.47 -10.63
C LYS A 107 14.11 -19.98 -9.20
N ASP A 108 14.91 -18.95 -9.02
CA ASP A 108 15.21 -18.26 -7.77
C ASP A 108 14.29 -17.08 -7.46
N LYS A 109 13.30 -16.79 -8.33
CA LYS A 109 12.42 -15.63 -8.23
C LYS A 109 10.95 -16.01 -8.05
N VAL A 110 10.20 -15.17 -7.37
CA VAL A 110 8.73 -15.28 -7.30
C VAL A 110 8.04 -14.34 -8.28
N CYS A 111 6.85 -14.73 -8.75
CA CYS A 111 6.16 -14.05 -9.85
C CYS A 111 5.92 -12.55 -9.57
N TRP A 112 5.65 -12.21 -8.32
CA TRP A 112 5.30 -10.85 -7.91
C TRP A 112 6.49 -9.93 -7.62
N GLU A 113 7.74 -10.40 -7.73
CA GLU A 113 8.91 -9.51 -7.73
C GLU A 113 8.89 -8.55 -8.93
N CYS A 114 8.36 -9.02 -10.08
CA CYS A 114 8.24 -8.21 -11.30
C CYS A 114 6.78 -7.94 -11.69
N HIS A 115 5.84 -8.84 -11.36
CA HIS A 115 4.43 -8.74 -11.72
C HIS A 115 3.56 -8.62 -10.48
N THR A 116 3.39 -7.41 -9.96
CA THR A 116 2.55 -7.17 -8.78
C THR A 116 1.06 -7.23 -9.16
N PRO A 117 0.29 -8.23 -8.67
CA PRO A 117 -1.14 -8.30 -8.93
C PRO A 117 -1.94 -7.30 -8.07
N HIS A 118 -1.49 -7.10 -6.83
CA HIS A 118 -1.89 -6.08 -5.86
C HIS A 118 -0.85 -6.10 -4.73
N ALA A 119 -0.92 -5.16 -3.79
CA ALA A 119 -0.09 -5.16 -2.60
C ALA A 119 -0.41 -6.39 -1.74
N PHE A 120 0.64 -7.10 -1.34
CA PHE A 120 0.55 -8.21 -0.39
C PHE A 120 0.67 -7.67 1.03
N LYS A 121 -0.33 -6.92 1.49
CA LYS A 121 -0.44 -6.64 2.92
C LYS A 121 -1.06 -7.85 3.59
N ARG A 122 -0.28 -8.58 4.40
CA ARG A 122 -0.83 -9.61 5.27
C ARG A 122 -1.49 -8.92 6.46
N HIS A 123 -2.74 -9.31 6.75
CA HIS A 123 -3.23 -9.24 8.13
C HIS A 123 -2.36 -10.21 8.93
N GLN A 124 -1.68 -9.75 9.98
CA GLN A 124 -0.95 -10.63 10.90
C GLN A 124 -1.59 -10.50 12.26
#